data_AF-A0A4U1AHU0-F1
#
_entry.id   AF-A0A4U1AHU0-F1
#
_cell.length_a   1.000
_cell.length_b   1.000
_cell.length_c   1.000
_cell.angle_alpha   90.00
_cell.angle_beta   90.00
_cell.angle_gamma   90.00
#
_symmetry.space_group_name_H-M   'P 1'
#
loop_
_entity.id
_entity.type
_entity.pdbx_description
1 polymer ?
#
loop_
_entity_poly.entity_id
_entity_poly.type
_entity_poly.pdbx_seq_one_letter_code
_entity_poly.pdbx_strand_id
1 'polypeptide(L)'
;MKSPIRTIASLACLQAIIVGNAHGVLSAENVEPRQNLERLMTTRGCRGCDLTGLDLTRLDLSGVDVEGADMSHTKLSLTNLSSANLKNTRLIGAIFAGTDLAGADLRGADLQDTSLDNAYTADAVLDDKPMPSQPDNPPLPSAPSLHPATNVAVSGPATDVSAGNTPSDSWWSRQPKSQKMLYTNLAAATAIGIWGLATWDYGSEGFTIGHEEWFGRDTKYGGADKCGHLWSTYAFSDALTSLYTGWGYEPKKANIYAALSSWTVQFAMELGDATSETQGFSWEDMTMNTLGALTSVLMARYPELDRKIDLRVEYVINDSIKGIFDDYYNQYYSMVLKLDGFDSFENTFLKYVELSAGYYTRGFGNPDKEDTRSLFAGIGFNFSRLLNQSGWNKTAKVFEYIQVPYTVPKVSYDLD
;
A
#
# COMPACT_ATOMS: atom_id res chain seq x y z
N MET A 1 -13.07 -16.40 38.49
CA MET A 1 -12.41 -15.10 38.28
C MET A 1 -11.75 -15.13 36.91
N LYS A 2 -12.35 -14.46 35.92
CA LYS A 2 -11.86 -14.42 34.53
C LYS A 2 -10.92 -13.21 34.39
N SER A 3 -9.72 -13.41 33.86
CA SER A 3 -8.68 -12.36 33.80
C SER A 3 -8.92 -11.37 32.65
N PRO A 4 -8.51 -10.10 32.79
CA PRO A 4 -8.73 -9.03 31.80
C PRO A 4 -7.71 -9.04 30.63
N ILE A 5 -6.94 -10.11 30.46
CA ILE A 5 -5.83 -10.17 29.49
C ILE A 5 -6.34 -10.37 28.04
N ARG A 6 -7.58 -10.84 27.86
CA ARG A 6 -8.13 -11.14 26.52
C ARG A 6 -8.46 -9.90 25.67
N THR A 7 -8.67 -8.73 26.28
CA THR A 7 -9.12 -7.53 25.55
C THR A 7 -7.98 -6.71 24.94
N ILE A 8 -6.74 -6.88 25.41
CA ILE A 8 -5.57 -6.11 24.92
C ILE A 8 -4.86 -6.83 23.76
N ALA A 9 -4.99 -8.16 23.67
CA ALA A 9 -4.33 -8.97 22.63
C ALA A 9 -5.01 -8.87 21.25
N SER A 10 -6.31 -8.59 21.18
CA SER A 10 -7.03 -8.42 19.90
C SER A 10 -6.62 -7.14 19.14
N LEU A 11 -6.16 -6.11 19.85
CA LEU A 11 -5.56 -4.91 19.22
C LEU A 11 -4.11 -5.11 18.78
N ALA A 12 -3.40 -6.10 19.34
CA ALA A 12 -2.01 -6.39 18.95
C ALA A 12 -1.94 -7.03 17.55
N CYS A 13 -2.99 -7.74 17.11
CA CYS A 13 -3.05 -8.29 15.75
C CYS A 13 -3.38 -7.19 14.71
N LEU A 14 -4.18 -6.19 15.09
CA LEU A 14 -4.35 -4.96 14.31
C LEU A 14 -3.10 -4.06 14.39
N GLN A 15 -2.25 -4.16 15.42
CA GLN A 15 -0.94 -3.51 15.44
C GLN A 15 0.12 -4.30 14.65
N ALA A 16 -0.04 -5.60 14.46
CA ALA A 16 0.85 -6.38 13.61
C ALA A 16 0.52 -6.23 12.11
N ILE A 17 -0.70 -5.79 11.75
CA ILE A 17 -1.14 -5.67 10.35
C ILE A 17 -1.65 -4.25 9.97
N ILE A 18 -1.97 -3.36 10.91
CA ILE A 18 -2.45 -1.98 10.64
C ILE A 18 -1.71 -0.87 11.42
N VAL A 19 -1.07 -1.11 12.56
CA VAL A 19 -0.17 -0.12 13.19
C VAL A 19 1.03 -0.80 13.81
N GLY A 20 2.07 -1.00 13.01
CA GLY A 20 3.42 -1.18 13.55
C GLY A 20 3.79 0.09 14.30
N ASN A 21 3.44 0.15 15.59
CA ASN A 21 3.94 1.18 16.47
C ASN A 21 5.43 0.94 16.61
N ALA A 22 6.16 1.77 15.87
CA ALA A 22 7.56 2.06 16.00
C ALA A 22 7.87 2.51 17.44
N HIS A 23 7.99 1.57 18.35
CA HIS A 23 8.70 1.75 19.61
C HIS A 23 9.89 0.80 19.61
N GLY A 24 10.75 1.01 18.62
CA GLY A 24 12.07 0.40 18.51
C GLY A 24 13.02 1.47 18.01
N VAL A 25 13.68 2.15 18.95
CA VAL A 25 14.93 2.89 18.73
C VAL A 25 14.80 4.01 17.68
N LEU A 26 14.41 5.21 18.15
CA LEU A 26 14.76 6.46 17.48
C LEU A 26 16.29 6.60 17.51
N SER A 27 16.99 5.97 16.57
CA SER A 27 18.25 6.52 16.08
C SER A 27 17.88 7.63 15.12
N ALA A 28 18.34 8.84 15.40
CA ALA A 28 18.17 10.01 14.55
C ALA A 28 18.77 9.76 13.14
N GLU A 29 17.98 9.19 12.23
CA GLU A 29 18.22 9.32 10.78
C GLU A 29 17.71 10.71 10.36
N ASN A 30 18.57 11.47 9.67
CA ASN A 30 18.42 12.88 9.29
C ASN A 30 16.97 13.33 9.01
N VAL A 31 16.34 13.90 10.03
CA VAL A 31 14.97 14.42 9.99
C VAL A 31 14.89 15.68 9.12
N GLU A 32 15.99 16.44 8.99
CA GLU A 32 15.99 17.74 8.29
C GLU A 32 15.74 17.65 6.78
N PRO A 33 16.41 16.81 5.96
CA PRO A 33 16.16 16.76 4.52
C PRO A 33 14.72 16.36 4.15
N ARG A 34 14.10 15.49 4.96
CA ARG A 34 12.69 15.11 4.75
C ARG A 34 11.72 16.25 5.09
N GLN A 35 11.98 17.01 6.15
CA GLN A 35 11.18 18.20 6.47
C GLN A 35 11.36 19.31 5.42
N ASN A 36 12.57 19.48 4.91
CA ASN A 36 12.86 20.43 3.83
C ASN A 36 12.17 20.03 2.52
N LEU A 37 12.08 18.74 2.23
CA LEU A 37 11.26 18.25 1.13
C LEU A 37 9.78 18.60 1.32
N GLU A 38 9.20 18.29 2.48
CA GLU A 38 7.78 18.62 2.74
C GLU A 38 7.53 20.12 2.56
N ARG A 39 8.44 20.97 3.05
CA ARG A 39 8.40 22.41 2.84
C ARG A 39 8.48 22.79 1.36
N LEU A 40 9.40 22.20 0.61
CA LEU A 40 9.53 22.43 -0.84
C LEU A 40 8.24 22.07 -1.58
N MET A 41 7.67 20.90 -1.27
CA MET A 41 6.45 20.39 -1.93
C MET A 41 5.21 21.21 -1.59
N THR A 42 5.12 21.73 -0.36
CA THR A 42 3.93 22.48 0.12
C THR A 42 3.99 23.96 -0.22
N THR A 43 5.16 24.59 -0.12
CA THR A 43 5.30 26.05 -0.26
C THR A 43 5.89 26.48 -1.59
N ARG A 44 6.41 25.53 -2.39
CA ARG A 44 7.20 25.80 -3.61
C ARG A 44 8.47 26.61 -3.32
N GLY A 45 8.91 26.69 -2.05
CA GLY A 45 10.07 27.49 -1.65
C GLY A 45 10.87 26.87 -0.50
N CYS A 46 12.17 26.65 -0.72
CA CYS A 46 13.10 26.14 0.27
C CYS A 46 14.49 26.79 0.14
N ARG A 47 14.54 28.12 0.26
CA ARG A 47 15.80 28.87 0.21
C ARG A 47 16.75 28.44 1.33
N GLY A 48 18.00 28.15 0.97
CA GLY A 48 19.04 27.73 1.91
C GLY A 48 18.81 26.37 2.58
N CYS A 49 17.85 25.57 2.12
CA CYS A 49 17.54 24.27 2.71
C CYS A 49 18.60 23.22 2.40
N ASP A 50 18.73 22.23 3.28
CA ASP A 50 19.44 20.99 2.97
C ASP A 50 18.48 20.00 2.30
N LEU A 51 18.73 19.73 1.02
CA LEU A 51 18.04 18.77 0.16
C LEU A 51 19.00 17.67 -0.32
N THR A 52 20.17 17.55 0.32
CA THR A 52 21.26 16.67 -0.09
C THR A 52 20.79 15.23 -0.22
N GLY A 53 21.09 14.63 -1.36
CA GLY A 53 20.85 13.21 -1.60
C GLY A 53 19.39 12.81 -1.88
N LEU A 54 18.44 13.74 -1.87
CA LEU A 54 17.03 13.42 -2.12
C LEU A 54 16.80 12.83 -3.53
N ASP A 55 15.86 11.90 -3.64
CA ASP A 55 15.38 11.36 -4.92
C ASP A 55 14.14 12.11 -5.40
N LEU A 56 14.37 13.19 -6.13
CA LEU A 56 13.33 14.07 -6.67
C LEU A 56 12.91 13.67 -8.10
N THR A 57 13.31 12.47 -8.55
CA THR A 57 13.05 11.95 -9.89
C THR A 57 11.57 12.04 -10.26
N ARG A 58 11.26 12.60 -11.44
CA ARG A 58 9.89 12.76 -11.99
C ARG A 58 8.94 13.66 -11.20
N LEU A 59 9.44 14.50 -10.29
CA LEU A 59 8.59 15.47 -9.61
C LEU A 59 8.32 16.71 -10.47
N ASP A 60 7.16 17.34 -10.26
CA ASP A 60 6.90 18.70 -10.75
C ASP A 60 7.37 19.74 -9.73
N LEU A 61 8.52 20.33 -10.00
CA LEU A 61 9.15 21.41 -9.25
C LEU A 61 9.28 22.68 -10.11
N SER A 62 8.36 22.88 -11.06
CA SER A 62 8.34 24.08 -11.90
C SER A 62 8.23 25.36 -11.07
N GLY A 63 9.03 26.39 -11.36
CA GLY A 63 8.97 27.68 -10.69
C GLY A 63 9.29 27.66 -9.19
N VAL A 64 9.89 26.59 -8.66
CA VAL A 64 10.26 26.55 -7.24
C VAL A 64 11.38 27.52 -6.91
N ASP A 65 11.41 27.98 -5.67
CA ASP A 65 12.45 28.86 -5.15
C ASP A 65 13.35 28.14 -4.14
N VAL A 66 14.47 27.64 -4.64
CA VAL A 66 15.47 26.90 -3.84
C VAL A 66 16.81 27.64 -3.80
N GLU A 67 16.80 28.97 -3.94
CA GLU A 67 18.01 29.78 -3.91
C GLU A 67 18.86 29.50 -2.67
N GLY A 68 20.15 29.20 -2.89
CA GLY A 68 21.11 28.88 -1.84
C GLY A 68 20.98 27.49 -1.22
N ALA A 69 20.06 26.63 -1.69
CA ALA A 69 19.88 25.28 -1.15
C ALA A 69 21.09 24.37 -1.45
N ASP A 70 21.34 23.42 -0.56
CA ASP A 70 22.27 22.32 -0.80
C ASP A 70 21.50 21.16 -1.42
N MET A 71 21.78 20.90 -2.69
CA MET A 71 21.21 19.84 -3.51
C MET A 71 22.32 18.91 -4.02
N SER A 72 23.39 18.74 -3.24
CA SER A 72 24.47 17.82 -3.59
C SER A 72 23.96 16.38 -3.65
N HIS A 73 24.37 15.62 -4.65
CA HIS A 73 24.00 14.21 -4.87
C HIS A 73 22.49 13.91 -5.02
N THR A 74 21.70 14.94 -5.31
CA THR A 74 20.25 14.80 -5.52
C THR A 74 19.97 14.13 -6.86
N LYS A 75 18.99 13.22 -6.91
CA LYS A 75 18.52 12.63 -8.19
C LYS A 75 17.38 13.47 -8.72
N LEU A 76 17.59 14.11 -9.87
CA LEU A 76 16.65 15.00 -10.52
C LEU A 76 16.19 14.47 -11.87
N SER A 77 16.46 13.20 -12.19
CA SER A 77 16.15 12.65 -13.50
C SER A 77 14.66 12.80 -13.84
N LEU A 78 14.36 13.27 -15.05
CA LEU A 78 12.98 13.50 -15.54
C LEU A 78 12.14 14.46 -14.67
N THR A 79 12.77 15.29 -13.83
CA THR A 79 12.07 16.29 -13.00
C THR A 79 11.72 17.51 -13.85
N ASN A 80 10.58 18.16 -13.55
CA ASN A 80 10.29 19.47 -14.12
C ASN A 80 10.82 20.55 -13.18
N LEU A 81 11.89 21.25 -13.56
CA LEU A 81 12.47 22.42 -12.91
C LEU A 81 12.36 23.68 -13.79
N SER A 82 11.45 23.69 -14.77
CA SER A 82 11.25 24.85 -15.63
C SER A 82 10.93 26.10 -14.81
N SER A 83 11.55 27.23 -15.16
CA SER A 83 11.43 28.52 -14.48
C SER A 83 11.83 28.52 -12.99
N ALA A 84 12.53 27.50 -12.49
CA ALA A 84 12.98 27.44 -11.10
C ALA A 84 14.09 28.46 -10.80
N ASN A 85 14.09 28.99 -9.57
CA ASN A 85 15.19 29.79 -9.01
C ASN A 85 16.19 28.87 -8.29
N LEU A 86 17.29 28.56 -8.97
CA LEU A 86 18.42 27.74 -8.53
C LEU A 86 19.68 28.59 -8.27
N LYS A 87 19.53 29.92 -8.05
CA LYS A 87 20.68 30.79 -7.78
C LYS A 87 21.44 30.32 -6.55
N ASN A 88 22.77 30.35 -6.62
CA ASN A 88 23.66 30.02 -5.50
C ASN A 88 23.45 28.60 -4.91
N THR A 89 22.79 27.68 -5.61
CA THR A 89 22.60 26.30 -5.12
C THR A 89 23.87 25.48 -5.23
N ARG A 90 24.08 24.56 -4.30
CA ARG A 90 25.14 23.54 -4.41
C ARG A 90 24.57 22.29 -5.07
N LEU A 91 25.03 21.93 -6.26
CA LEU A 91 24.52 20.81 -7.06
C LEU A 91 25.57 19.71 -7.24
N ILE A 92 26.58 19.67 -6.38
CA ILE A 92 27.74 18.79 -6.54
C ILE A 92 27.29 17.33 -6.67
N GLY A 93 27.65 16.66 -7.77
CA GLY A 93 27.29 15.25 -7.99
C GLY A 93 25.80 14.98 -8.25
N ALA A 94 24.97 16.00 -8.54
CA ALA A 94 23.56 15.81 -8.86
C ALA A 94 23.35 15.21 -10.26
N ILE A 95 22.22 14.51 -10.47
CA ILE A 95 21.92 13.79 -11.72
C ILE A 95 20.67 14.36 -12.39
N PHE A 96 20.85 15.07 -13.51
CA PHE A 96 19.78 15.78 -14.24
C PHE A 96 19.28 15.04 -15.50
N ALA A 97 19.46 13.73 -15.61
CA ALA A 97 19.12 13.00 -16.83
C ALA A 97 17.67 13.24 -17.30
N GLY A 98 17.49 13.92 -18.44
CA GLY A 98 16.16 14.25 -18.99
C GLY A 98 15.33 15.27 -18.17
N THR A 99 15.96 16.07 -17.32
CA THR A 99 15.30 17.12 -16.51
C THR A 99 14.92 18.31 -17.38
N ASP A 100 13.75 18.89 -17.14
CA ASP A 100 13.36 20.17 -17.74
C ASP A 100 13.89 21.34 -16.90
N LEU A 101 14.83 22.09 -17.42
CA LEU A 101 15.41 23.32 -16.84
C LEU A 101 14.99 24.56 -17.63
N ALA A 102 13.95 24.50 -18.45
CA ALA A 102 13.62 25.60 -19.35
C ALA A 102 13.37 26.91 -18.59
N GLY A 103 14.13 27.96 -18.88
CA GLY A 103 14.03 29.25 -18.20
C GLY A 103 14.49 29.27 -16.73
N ALA A 104 15.15 28.21 -16.25
CA ALA A 104 15.67 28.16 -14.88
C ALA A 104 16.88 29.12 -14.70
N ASP A 105 17.01 29.69 -13.50
CA ASP A 105 18.10 30.60 -13.15
C ASP A 105 19.10 29.91 -12.22
N LEU A 106 20.25 29.50 -12.76
CA LEU A 106 21.35 28.80 -12.05
C LEU A 106 22.55 29.72 -11.77
N ARG A 107 22.39 31.05 -11.74
CA ARG A 107 23.52 31.96 -11.50
C ARG A 107 24.19 31.70 -10.14
N GLY A 108 25.50 31.51 -10.15
CA GLY A 108 26.27 31.19 -8.95
C GLY A 108 26.08 29.76 -8.43
N ALA A 109 25.42 28.87 -9.18
CA ALA A 109 25.28 27.47 -8.78
C ALA A 109 26.60 26.69 -8.94
N ASP A 110 26.90 25.83 -7.97
CA ASP A 110 28.07 24.95 -8.03
C ASP A 110 27.71 23.60 -8.67
N LEU A 111 28.15 23.40 -9.91
CA LEU A 111 27.85 22.23 -10.75
C LEU A 111 28.99 21.20 -10.81
N GLN A 112 29.96 21.23 -9.88
CA GLN A 112 31.03 20.23 -9.85
C GLN A 112 30.47 18.79 -9.88
N ASP A 113 31.05 17.92 -10.70
CA ASP A 113 30.63 16.53 -10.86
C ASP A 113 29.14 16.30 -11.21
N THR A 114 28.43 17.32 -11.70
CA THR A 114 27.02 17.21 -12.11
C THR A 114 26.91 16.62 -13.52
N SER A 115 25.99 15.66 -13.72
CA SER A 115 25.61 15.20 -15.07
C SER A 115 24.34 15.90 -15.55
N LEU A 116 24.45 16.59 -16.69
CA LEU A 116 23.35 17.28 -17.40
C LEU A 116 22.89 16.50 -18.65
N ASP A 117 23.16 15.19 -18.71
CA ASP A 117 22.90 14.39 -19.91
C ASP A 117 21.42 14.45 -20.33
N ASN A 118 21.16 14.89 -21.55
CA ASN A 118 19.81 15.05 -22.11
C ASN A 118 18.90 16.01 -21.32
N ALA A 119 19.43 16.86 -20.45
CA ALA A 119 18.64 17.90 -19.80
C ALA A 119 18.14 18.92 -20.82
N TYR A 120 16.91 19.41 -20.65
CA TYR A 120 16.33 20.45 -21.49
C TYR A 120 16.63 21.83 -20.89
N THR A 121 17.55 22.57 -21.49
CA THR A 121 18.13 23.80 -20.93
C THR A 121 17.73 25.06 -21.70
N ALA A 122 16.64 25.01 -22.47
CA ALA A 122 16.18 26.15 -23.27
C ALA A 122 15.97 27.39 -22.38
N ASP A 123 16.57 28.52 -22.74
CA ASP A 123 16.50 29.77 -21.98
C ASP A 123 16.99 29.70 -20.52
N ALA A 124 17.62 28.60 -20.09
CA ALA A 124 18.24 28.49 -18.77
C ALA A 124 19.51 29.35 -18.71
N VAL A 125 19.80 29.96 -17.56
CA VAL A 125 20.95 30.85 -17.37
C VAL A 125 21.91 30.28 -16.32
N LEU A 126 23.19 30.18 -16.66
CA LEU A 126 24.29 29.83 -15.77
C LEU A 126 25.35 30.93 -15.83
N ASP A 127 25.67 31.55 -14.69
CA ASP A 127 26.66 32.63 -14.56
C ASP A 127 26.53 33.74 -15.63
N ASP A 128 25.32 34.29 -15.74
CA ASP A 128 24.90 35.33 -16.70
C ASP A 128 25.01 34.94 -18.18
N LYS A 129 25.18 33.64 -18.48
CA LYS A 129 25.24 33.11 -19.83
C LYS A 129 24.08 32.13 -20.08
N PRO A 130 23.47 32.14 -21.27
CA PRO A 130 22.56 31.08 -21.67
C PRO A 130 23.28 29.73 -21.64
N MET A 131 22.62 28.71 -21.08
CA MET A 131 23.12 27.34 -21.14
C MET A 131 23.02 26.80 -22.58
N PRO A 132 23.95 25.91 -23.00
CA PRO A 132 23.88 25.31 -24.32
C PRO A 132 22.62 24.45 -24.47
N SER A 133 21.78 24.79 -25.46
CA SER A 133 20.62 23.99 -25.83
C SER A 133 21.02 22.88 -26.80
N GLN A 134 20.58 21.64 -26.59
CA GLN A 134 20.73 20.58 -27.60
C GLN A 134 19.77 20.83 -28.78
N PRO A 135 20.23 20.70 -30.04
CA PRO A 135 19.45 21.06 -31.23
C PRO A 135 18.22 20.17 -31.50
N ASP A 136 18.10 19.02 -30.84
CA ASP A 136 17.08 18.00 -31.16
C ASP A 136 16.22 17.57 -29.96
N ASN A 137 16.13 18.35 -28.88
CA ASN A 137 15.26 17.96 -27.77
C ASN A 137 13.79 18.23 -28.14
N PRO A 138 12.94 17.21 -28.40
CA PRO A 138 11.52 17.45 -28.57
C PRO A 138 10.97 18.01 -27.26
N PRO A 139 9.98 18.94 -27.30
CA PRO A 139 9.28 19.34 -26.09
C PRO A 139 8.75 18.08 -25.38
N LEU A 140 9.04 17.95 -24.09
CA LEU A 140 8.49 16.85 -23.28
C LEU A 140 6.96 16.84 -23.48
N PRO A 141 6.33 15.66 -23.66
CA PRO A 141 4.88 15.57 -23.63
C PRO A 141 4.40 16.23 -22.35
N SER A 142 3.36 17.07 -22.45
CA SER A 142 2.73 17.76 -21.33
C SER A 142 2.59 16.76 -20.19
N ALA A 143 3.29 16.98 -19.08
CA ALA A 143 3.23 16.08 -17.96
C ALA A 143 1.75 15.94 -17.55
N PRO A 144 1.19 14.72 -17.40
CA PRO A 144 -0.09 14.57 -16.76
C PRO A 144 0.00 15.24 -15.40
N SER A 145 -1.02 16.02 -15.02
CA SER A 145 -1.10 16.67 -13.72
C SER A 145 -0.95 15.62 -12.61
N LEU A 146 0.26 15.46 -12.11
CA LEU A 146 0.62 14.48 -11.10
C LEU A 146 0.65 15.22 -9.76
N HIS A 147 -0.32 14.87 -8.92
CA HIS A 147 -0.25 15.13 -7.49
C HIS A 147 1.05 14.54 -6.90
N PRO A 148 1.64 15.18 -5.88
CA PRO A 148 2.99 14.87 -5.43
C PRO A 148 3.09 13.45 -4.87
N ALA A 149 3.88 12.61 -5.52
CA ALA A 149 4.26 11.30 -4.98
C ALA A 149 5.29 11.49 -3.86
N THR A 150 4.87 11.32 -2.60
CA THR A 150 5.67 11.54 -1.39
C THR A 150 6.65 10.41 -1.05
N ASN A 151 7.29 9.77 -2.03
CA ASN A 151 8.35 8.78 -1.77
C ASN A 151 9.67 9.22 -2.40
N VAL A 152 10.23 10.30 -1.87
CA VAL A 152 11.58 10.77 -2.16
C VAL A 152 12.53 10.08 -1.17
N ALA A 153 13.37 9.17 -1.68
CA ALA A 153 14.39 8.51 -0.88
C ALA A 153 15.63 9.42 -0.76
N VAL A 154 16.12 9.66 0.46
CA VAL A 154 17.44 10.30 0.66
C VAL A 154 18.51 9.22 0.40
N SER A 155 19.25 9.31 -0.71
CA SER A 155 20.48 8.56 -0.94
C SER A 155 21.71 9.39 -0.56
N GLY A 156 22.49 8.94 0.42
CA GLY A 156 23.67 9.68 0.90
C GLY A 156 24.84 9.75 -0.11
N PRO A 157 25.79 10.70 0.07
CA PRO A 157 26.96 10.85 -0.79
C PRO A 157 27.92 9.68 -0.70
N ALA A 158 28.57 9.37 -1.81
CA ALA A 158 29.72 8.48 -1.85
C ALA A 158 31.01 9.29 -1.60
N THR A 159 31.60 9.14 -0.41
CA THR A 159 33.05 9.36 -0.23
C THR A 159 33.61 8.37 0.77
N ASP A 160 34.62 7.65 0.30
CA ASP A 160 35.54 6.82 1.06
C ASP A 160 36.30 7.67 2.10
N VAL A 161 36.36 7.20 3.35
CA VAL A 161 37.43 7.37 4.37
C VAL A 161 36.86 7.18 5.80
N SER A 162 37.38 6.13 6.45
CA SER A 162 37.46 5.89 7.90
C SER A 162 36.21 5.45 8.67
N ALA A 163 36.41 4.35 9.41
CA ALA A 163 35.45 3.59 10.21
C ALA A 163 34.66 4.40 11.25
N GLY A 164 33.35 4.11 11.35
CA GLY A 164 32.55 4.39 12.55
C GLY A 164 31.11 4.79 12.28
N ASN A 165 30.19 3.81 12.31
CA ASN A 165 28.73 3.92 12.51
C ASN A 165 27.90 4.77 11.54
N THR A 166 27.35 4.10 10.50
CA THR A 166 26.18 4.54 9.73
C THR A 166 24.88 3.89 10.28
N PRO A 167 23.80 4.66 10.56
CA PRO A 167 22.44 4.11 10.65
C PRO A 167 21.86 3.97 9.23
N SER A 168 21.34 2.85 8.71
CA SER A 168 21.12 1.49 9.21
C SER A 168 21.52 0.47 8.11
N ASP A 169 22.77 0.00 8.13
CA ASP A 169 23.18 -1.17 7.32
C ASP A 169 22.72 -2.48 7.98
N SER A 170 21.40 -2.58 8.16
CA SER A 170 20.75 -3.73 8.79
C SER A 170 21.05 -5.01 7.99
N TRP A 171 21.01 -6.16 8.66
CA TRP A 171 21.08 -7.44 7.95
C TRP A 171 19.98 -7.54 6.86
N TRP A 172 18.78 -7.00 7.14
CA TRP A 172 17.63 -7.04 6.24
C TRP A 172 17.85 -6.22 4.96
N SER A 173 18.36 -4.99 5.08
CA SER A 173 18.57 -4.09 3.92
C SER A 173 19.51 -4.73 2.88
N ARG A 174 20.53 -5.47 3.34
CA ARG A 174 21.51 -6.20 2.51
C ARG A 174 20.97 -7.46 1.81
N GLN A 175 19.81 -7.98 2.20
CA GLN A 175 19.28 -9.19 1.58
C GLN A 175 18.84 -8.93 0.13
N PRO A 176 19.19 -9.82 -0.83
CA PRO A 176 18.60 -9.87 -2.16
C PRO A 176 17.06 -9.89 -2.10
N LYS A 177 16.41 -9.29 -3.10
CA LYS A 177 14.94 -9.16 -3.16
C LYS A 177 14.22 -10.52 -3.06
N SER A 178 14.80 -11.57 -3.66
CA SER A 178 14.27 -12.94 -3.58
C SER A 178 14.39 -13.55 -2.17
N GLN A 179 15.46 -13.24 -1.44
CA GLN A 179 15.63 -13.67 -0.05
C GLN A 179 14.66 -12.92 0.88
N LYS A 180 14.46 -11.61 0.66
CA LYS A 180 13.44 -10.84 1.37
C LYS A 180 12.05 -11.46 1.20
N MET A 181 11.67 -11.77 -0.03
CA MET A 181 10.41 -12.46 -0.33
C MET A 181 10.30 -13.82 0.38
N LEU A 182 11.34 -14.66 0.29
CA LEU A 182 11.36 -15.96 0.96
C LEU A 182 11.19 -15.83 2.48
N TYR A 183 11.95 -14.94 3.11
CA TYR A 183 11.89 -14.72 4.56
C TYR A 183 10.55 -14.14 5.00
N THR A 184 9.94 -13.25 4.22
CA THR A 184 8.61 -12.73 4.52
C THR A 184 7.56 -13.84 4.47
N ASN A 185 7.58 -14.70 3.46
CA ASN A 185 6.66 -15.84 3.37
C ASN A 185 6.87 -16.85 4.51
N LEU A 186 8.13 -17.19 4.81
CA LEU A 186 8.45 -18.10 5.91
C LEU A 186 8.04 -17.53 7.26
N ALA A 187 8.27 -16.23 7.49
CA ALA A 187 7.88 -15.56 8.71
C ALA A 187 6.35 -15.54 8.87
N ALA A 188 5.61 -15.26 7.79
CA ALA A 188 4.15 -15.30 7.81
C ALA A 188 3.62 -16.70 8.13
N ALA A 189 4.06 -17.72 7.40
CA ALA A 189 3.64 -19.11 7.63
C ALA A 189 4.03 -19.60 9.03
N THR A 190 5.22 -19.22 9.53
CA THR A 190 5.67 -19.58 10.89
C THR A 190 4.82 -18.88 11.95
N ALA A 191 4.51 -17.60 11.77
CA ALA A 191 3.66 -16.86 12.70
C ALA A 191 2.27 -17.47 12.78
N ILE A 192 1.68 -17.84 11.63
CA ILE A 192 0.38 -18.52 11.59
C ILE A 192 0.47 -19.90 12.22
N GLY A 193 1.49 -20.70 11.92
CA GLY A 193 1.67 -22.02 12.55
C GLY A 193 1.80 -21.93 14.07
N ILE A 194 2.58 -20.96 14.58
CA ILE A 194 2.70 -20.70 16.04
C ILE A 194 1.34 -20.27 16.61
N TRP A 195 0.63 -19.37 15.94
CA TRP A 195 -0.68 -18.91 16.38
C TRP A 195 -1.71 -20.04 16.39
N GLY A 196 -1.73 -20.86 15.34
CA GLY A 196 -2.61 -22.02 15.23
C GLY A 196 -2.33 -23.08 16.29
N LEU A 197 -1.08 -23.31 16.67
CA LEU A 197 -0.74 -24.17 17.81
C LEU A 197 -1.13 -23.57 19.17
N ALA A 198 -1.11 -22.24 19.29
CA ALA A 198 -1.33 -21.55 20.56
C ALA A 198 -2.81 -21.20 20.82
N THR A 199 -3.61 -21.04 19.77
CA THR A 199 -4.97 -20.48 19.85
C THR A 199 -6.02 -21.31 19.14
N TRP A 200 -5.64 -21.99 18.05
CA TRP A 200 -6.44 -23.02 17.42
C TRP A 200 -5.99 -24.41 17.92
N ASP A 201 -6.53 -25.46 17.34
CA ASP A 201 -6.29 -26.85 17.71
C ASP A 201 -5.36 -27.55 16.70
N TYR A 202 -4.36 -26.85 16.16
CA TYR A 202 -3.39 -27.46 15.22
C TYR A 202 -2.62 -28.60 15.88
N GLY A 203 -2.46 -29.71 15.15
CA GLY A 203 -1.82 -30.93 15.63
C GLY A 203 -2.63 -31.72 16.66
N SER A 204 -3.90 -31.36 16.89
CA SER A 204 -4.81 -32.14 17.74
C SER A 204 -5.19 -33.48 17.10
N GLU A 205 -5.17 -33.57 15.78
CA GLU A 205 -5.45 -34.78 15.01
C GLU A 205 -4.37 -35.04 13.93
N GLY A 206 -4.38 -36.25 13.37
CA GLY A 206 -3.63 -36.55 12.14
C GLY A 206 -4.17 -35.78 10.93
N PHE A 207 -3.56 -35.93 9.76
CA PHE A 207 -4.01 -35.24 8.55
C PHE A 207 -5.42 -35.68 8.14
N THR A 208 -6.37 -34.75 8.14
CA THR A 208 -7.77 -34.94 7.72
C THR A 208 -8.13 -34.01 6.56
N ILE A 209 -8.98 -34.49 5.67
CA ILE A 209 -9.61 -33.66 4.63
C ILE A 209 -11.00 -33.31 5.15
N GLY A 210 -11.24 -32.01 5.33
CA GLY A 210 -12.54 -31.45 5.69
C GLY A 210 -13.40 -31.24 4.45
N HIS A 211 -14.70 -31.38 4.63
CA HIS A 211 -15.70 -30.94 3.65
C HIS A 211 -16.57 -29.90 4.32
N GLU A 212 -16.29 -28.63 4.04
CA GLU A 212 -16.99 -27.51 4.66
C GLU A 212 -18.26 -27.11 3.91
N GLU A 213 -18.49 -27.71 2.75
CA GLU A 213 -19.55 -27.35 1.81
C GLU A 213 -19.44 -25.87 1.36
N TRP A 214 -20.44 -25.39 0.61
CA TRP A 214 -20.46 -24.01 0.11
C TRP A 214 -21.39 -23.12 0.97
N PHE A 215 -22.15 -22.24 0.34
CA PHE A 215 -23.07 -21.32 0.99
C PHE A 215 -24.36 -21.99 1.50
N GLY A 216 -24.29 -23.20 2.05
CA GLY A 216 -25.45 -23.93 2.59
C GLY A 216 -25.89 -23.42 3.97
N ARG A 217 -27.14 -23.68 4.36
CA ARG A 217 -27.65 -23.34 5.71
C ARG A 217 -27.05 -24.24 6.78
N ASP A 218 -26.80 -25.50 6.45
CA ASP A 218 -26.33 -26.51 7.40
C ASP A 218 -24.79 -26.55 7.51
N THR A 219 -24.09 -25.53 6.99
CA THR A 219 -22.62 -25.45 7.01
C THR A 219 -22.13 -24.68 8.23
N LYS A 220 -20.86 -24.89 8.62
CA LYS A 220 -20.29 -24.35 9.86
C LYS A 220 -20.40 -22.83 10.00
N TYR A 221 -20.24 -22.10 8.89
CA TYR A 221 -20.27 -20.63 8.86
C TYR A 221 -21.23 -20.05 7.82
N GLY A 222 -22.11 -20.88 7.25
CA GLY A 222 -23.02 -20.49 6.17
C GLY A 222 -22.31 -20.05 4.90
N GLY A 223 -21.04 -20.45 4.69
CA GLY A 223 -20.20 -20.04 3.56
C GLY A 223 -19.58 -18.63 3.68
N ALA A 224 -19.68 -17.96 4.84
CA ALA A 224 -19.00 -16.67 5.05
C ALA A 224 -17.46 -16.81 5.06
N ASP A 225 -16.97 -17.95 5.52
CA ASP A 225 -15.58 -18.41 5.43
C ASP A 225 -15.05 -18.37 4.00
N LYS A 226 -15.81 -18.90 3.02
CA LYS A 226 -15.48 -18.84 1.58
C LYS A 226 -15.25 -17.41 1.11
N CYS A 227 -16.08 -16.46 1.55
CA CYS A 227 -15.88 -15.04 1.26
C CYS A 227 -14.62 -14.48 1.95
N GLY A 228 -14.37 -14.89 3.20
CA GLY A 228 -13.17 -14.54 3.96
C GLY A 228 -11.88 -15.00 3.28
N HIS A 229 -11.81 -16.23 2.80
CA HIS A 229 -10.65 -16.79 2.09
C HIS A 229 -10.36 -16.03 0.78
N LEU A 230 -11.40 -15.74 -0.02
CA LEU A 230 -11.25 -14.94 -1.23
C LEU A 230 -10.75 -13.52 -0.91
N TRP A 231 -11.43 -12.84 0.02
CA TRP A 231 -11.12 -11.45 0.35
C TRP A 231 -9.73 -11.29 0.97
N SER A 232 -9.39 -12.13 1.96
CA SER A 232 -8.09 -12.08 2.64
C SER A 232 -6.95 -12.36 1.67
N THR A 233 -7.09 -13.38 0.81
CA THR A 233 -6.07 -13.68 -0.21
C THR A 233 -5.90 -12.52 -1.20
N TYR A 234 -7.00 -11.92 -1.66
CA TYR A 234 -6.95 -10.75 -2.52
C TYR A 234 -6.26 -9.56 -1.84
N ALA A 235 -6.68 -9.19 -0.63
CA ALA A 235 -6.17 -8.05 0.11
C ALA A 235 -4.68 -8.21 0.47
N PHE A 236 -4.26 -9.39 0.93
CA PHE A 236 -2.85 -9.67 1.22
C PHE A 236 -2.00 -9.68 -0.05
N SER A 237 -2.53 -10.15 -1.18
CA SER A 237 -1.84 -10.06 -2.48
C SER A 237 -1.54 -8.61 -2.87
N ASP A 238 -2.48 -7.68 -2.69
CA ASP A 238 -2.23 -6.27 -3.02
C ASP A 238 -1.29 -5.58 -2.02
N ALA A 239 -1.42 -5.89 -0.72
CA ALA A 239 -0.50 -5.39 0.30
C ALA A 239 0.95 -5.85 0.02
N LEU A 240 1.13 -7.12 -0.31
CA LEU A 240 2.42 -7.69 -0.71
C LEU A 240 2.92 -7.13 -2.05
N THR A 241 2.02 -6.79 -2.98
CA THR A 241 2.39 -6.13 -4.24
C THR A 241 3.09 -4.81 -3.93
N SER A 242 2.48 -3.98 -3.07
CA SER A 242 3.05 -2.71 -2.63
C SER A 242 4.41 -2.90 -1.95
N LEU A 243 4.54 -3.91 -1.08
CA LEU A 243 5.80 -4.24 -0.41
C LEU A 243 6.90 -4.65 -1.40
N TYR A 244 6.57 -5.52 -2.35
CA TYR A 244 7.55 -6.06 -3.31
C TYR A 244 7.97 -5.00 -4.33
N THR A 245 7.06 -4.13 -4.76
CA THR A 245 7.41 -2.93 -5.52
C THR A 245 8.32 -2.01 -4.72
N GLY A 246 8.10 -1.87 -3.41
CA GLY A 246 8.99 -1.14 -2.49
C GLY A 246 10.41 -1.72 -2.41
N TRP A 247 10.58 -3.03 -2.61
CA TRP A 247 11.91 -3.65 -2.76
C TRP A 247 12.49 -3.53 -4.17
N GLY A 248 11.77 -2.90 -5.10
CA GLY A 248 12.19 -2.63 -6.46
C GLY A 248 11.89 -3.76 -7.45
N TYR A 249 10.89 -4.61 -7.20
CA TYR A 249 10.33 -5.44 -8.26
C TYR A 249 9.52 -4.59 -9.23
N GLU A 250 9.58 -4.93 -10.53
CA GLU A 250 8.69 -4.35 -11.54
C GLU A 250 7.21 -4.59 -11.13
N PRO A 251 6.30 -3.60 -11.20
CA PRO A 251 4.94 -3.70 -10.65
C PRO A 251 4.17 -4.96 -11.07
N LYS A 252 4.20 -5.32 -12.36
CA LYS A 252 3.52 -6.52 -12.88
C LYS A 252 4.08 -7.82 -12.29
N LYS A 253 5.41 -7.91 -12.13
CA LYS A 253 6.07 -9.07 -11.52
C LYS A 253 5.86 -9.11 -10.02
N ALA A 254 5.91 -7.94 -9.37
CA ALA A 254 5.62 -7.79 -7.95
C ALA A 254 4.24 -8.34 -7.64
N ASN A 255 3.22 -7.98 -8.43
CA ASN A 255 1.86 -8.48 -8.24
C ASN A 255 1.72 -10.00 -8.42
N ILE A 256 2.32 -10.58 -9.46
CA ILE A 256 2.29 -12.04 -9.64
C ILE A 256 2.97 -12.76 -8.48
N TYR A 257 4.13 -12.29 -8.02
CA TYR A 257 4.85 -12.89 -6.90
C TYR A 257 4.10 -12.71 -5.58
N ALA A 258 3.45 -11.56 -5.39
CA ALA A 258 2.64 -11.27 -4.23
C ALA A 258 1.38 -12.16 -4.17
N ALA A 259 0.70 -12.35 -5.30
CA ALA A 259 -0.43 -13.26 -5.42
C ALA A 259 -0.04 -14.71 -5.12
N LEU A 260 1.10 -15.18 -5.66
CA LEU A 260 1.63 -16.50 -5.35
C LEU A 260 2.03 -16.65 -3.88
N SER A 261 2.60 -15.59 -3.30
CA SER A 261 3.01 -15.54 -1.90
C SER A 261 1.80 -15.62 -0.97
N SER A 262 0.77 -14.81 -1.23
CA SER A 262 -0.50 -14.87 -0.49
C SER A 262 -1.15 -16.26 -0.61
N TRP A 263 -1.26 -16.80 -1.82
CA TRP A 263 -1.81 -18.14 -2.03
C TRP A 263 -1.01 -19.23 -1.31
N THR A 264 0.33 -19.13 -1.29
CA THR A 264 1.19 -20.11 -0.61
C THR A 264 1.03 -20.03 0.91
N VAL A 265 0.92 -18.83 1.47
CA VAL A 265 0.67 -18.65 2.90
C VAL A 265 -0.69 -19.22 3.28
N GLN A 266 -1.74 -18.94 2.49
CA GLN A 266 -3.07 -19.50 2.71
C GLN A 266 -3.08 -21.03 2.60
N PHE A 267 -2.39 -21.59 1.60
CA PHE A 267 -2.22 -23.05 1.51
C PHE A 267 -1.52 -23.64 2.74
N ALA A 268 -0.54 -22.94 3.31
CA ALA A 268 0.09 -23.36 4.56
C ALA A 268 -0.87 -23.31 5.76
N MET A 269 -1.85 -22.39 5.77
CA MET A 269 -2.93 -22.39 6.75
C MET A 269 -3.82 -23.61 6.61
N GLU A 270 -4.27 -23.92 5.38
CA GLU A 270 -5.10 -25.11 5.12
C GLU A 270 -4.39 -26.41 5.50
N LEU A 271 -3.07 -26.49 5.30
CA LEU A 271 -2.27 -27.61 5.78
C LEU A 271 -2.22 -27.70 7.31
N GLY A 272 -2.28 -26.57 8.00
CA GLY A 272 -2.45 -26.50 9.45
C GLY A 272 -3.84 -26.95 9.88
N ASP A 273 -4.88 -26.46 9.21
CA ASP A 273 -6.28 -26.84 9.42
C ASP A 273 -6.48 -28.34 9.19
N ALA A 274 -5.74 -28.94 8.26
CA ALA A 274 -5.68 -30.39 8.06
C ALA A 274 -5.27 -31.20 9.30
N THR A 275 -4.64 -30.57 10.30
CA THR A 275 -4.20 -31.22 11.55
C THR A 275 -5.09 -30.86 12.74
N SER A 276 -6.21 -30.19 12.49
CA SER A 276 -7.19 -29.77 13.48
C SER A 276 -8.38 -30.73 13.48
N GLU A 277 -8.82 -31.14 14.68
CA GLU A 277 -10.03 -31.94 14.90
C GLU A 277 -11.31 -31.17 14.47
N THR A 278 -11.26 -29.83 14.46
CA THR A 278 -12.44 -28.99 14.22
C THR A 278 -12.53 -28.36 12.84
N GLN A 279 -11.46 -28.36 12.04
CA GLN A 279 -11.42 -27.74 10.71
C GLN A 279 -11.24 -28.79 9.59
N GLY A 280 -10.05 -29.40 9.48
CA GLY A 280 -9.66 -30.25 8.35
C GLY A 280 -9.23 -29.44 7.11
N PHE A 281 -8.53 -30.07 6.16
CA PHE A 281 -8.14 -29.41 4.90
C PHE A 281 -9.36 -29.19 4.00
N SER A 282 -9.68 -27.96 3.60
CA SER A 282 -10.80 -27.69 2.69
C SER A 282 -10.37 -27.41 1.25
N TRP A 283 -10.96 -28.13 0.30
CA TRP A 283 -10.81 -27.82 -1.12
C TRP A 283 -11.63 -26.61 -1.56
N GLU A 284 -12.73 -26.35 -0.88
CA GLU A 284 -13.58 -25.18 -1.07
C GLU A 284 -12.81 -23.90 -0.69
N ASP A 285 -12.13 -23.88 0.46
CA ASP A 285 -11.29 -22.74 0.86
C ASP A 285 -10.09 -22.58 -0.05
N MET A 286 -9.42 -23.67 -0.43
CA MET A 286 -8.36 -23.61 -1.45
C MET A 286 -8.84 -23.04 -2.78
N THR A 287 -10.08 -23.34 -3.18
CA THR A 287 -10.67 -22.76 -4.38
C THR A 287 -10.87 -21.25 -4.21
N MET A 288 -11.37 -20.80 -3.06
CA MET A 288 -11.58 -19.38 -2.79
C MET A 288 -10.28 -18.60 -2.63
N ASN A 289 -9.26 -19.18 -1.99
CA ASN A 289 -7.90 -18.64 -1.93
C ASN A 289 -7.35 -18.46 -3.36
N THR A 290 -7.53 -19.45 -4.23
CA THR A 290 -7.12 -19.37 -5.64
C THR A 290 -7.86 -18.24 -6.39
N LEU A 291 -9.18 -18.11 -6.18
CA LEU A 291 -9.96 -17.03 -6.78
C LEU A 291 -9.54 -15.65 -6.27
N GLY A 292 -9.20 -15.51 -4.98
CA GLY A 292 -8.68 -14.26 -4.41
C GLY A 292 -7.35 -13.84 -5.04
N ALA A 293 -6.40 -14.78 -5.18
CA ALA A 293 -5.12 -14.53 -5.84
C ALA A 293 -5.31 -14.14 -7.33
N LEU A 294 -6.17 -14.85 -8.06
CA LEU A 294 -6.50 -14.52 -9.45
C LEU A 294 -7.20 -13.17 -9.58
N THR A 295 -8.06 -12.81 -8.62
CA THR A 295 -8.72 -11.51 -8.57
C THR A 295 -7.69 -10.39 -8.42
N SER A 296 -6.67 -10.56 -7.57
CA SER A 296 -5.58 -9.58 -7.45
C SER A 296 -4.85 -9.38 -8.78
N VAL A 297 -4.52 -10.48 -9.47
CA VAL A 297 -3.87 -10.43 -10.78
C VAL A 297 -4.77 -9.77 -11.82
N LEU A 298 -6.07 -10.01 -11.76
CA LEU A 298 -7.05 -9.40 -12.64
C LEU A 298 -7.12 -7.88 -12.44
N MET A 299 -7.28 -7.42 -11.19
CA MET A 299 -7.33 -6.00 -10.86
C MET A 299 -6.05 -5.27 -11.28
N ALA A 300 -4.88 -5.85 -10.99
CA ALA A 300 -3.59 -5.27 -11.40
C ALA A 300 -3.39 -5.23 -12.93
N ARG A 301 -4.01 -6.16 -13.67
CA ARG A 301 -3.96 -6.20 -15.14
C ARG A 301 -4.91 -5.18 -15.78
N TYR A 302 -6.03 -4.88 -15.14
CA TYR A 302 -7.07 -4.00 -15.65
C TYR A 302 -7.34 -2.84 -14.68
N PRO A 303 -6.50 -1.78 -14.68
CA PRO A 303 -6.63 -0.65 -13.76
C PRO A 303 -7.99 0.07 -13.83
N GLU A 304 -8.65 0.07 -14.99
CA GLU A 304 -10.01 0.62 -15.12
C GLU A 304 -11.06 -0.17 -14.33
N LEU A 305 -10.82 -1.46 -14.11
CA LEU A 305 -11.67 -2.30 -13.26
C LEU A 305 -11.43 -1.98 -11.78
N ASP A 306 -10.16 -1.94 -11.37
CA ASP A 306 -9.72 -1.59 -10.01
C ASP A 306 -10.19 -0.18 -9.59
N ARG A 307 -10.21 0.76 -10.54
CA ARG A 307 -10.76 2.10 -10.32
C ARG A 307 -12.27 2.09 -10.01
N LYS A 308 -13.01 1.10 -10.50
CA LYS A 308 -14.48 1.04 -10.42
C LYS A 308 -14.99 0.10 -9.35
N ILE A 309 -14.25 -0.96 -9.02
CA ILE A 309 -14.73 -2.04 -8.16
C ILE A 309 -13.73 -2.28 -7.04
N ASP A 310 -14.22 -2.22 -5.81
CA ASP A 310 -13.51 -2.69 -4.62
C ASP A 310 -14.15 -3.97 -4.09
N LEU A 311 -13.34 -4.81 -3.44
CA LEU A 311 -13.81 -5.90 -2.58
C LEU A 311 -13.51 -5.55 -1.13
N ARG A 312 -14.55 -5.27 -0.35
CA ARG A 312 -14.42 -4.78 1.02
C ARG A 312 -15.01 -5.72 2.05
N VAL A 313 -14.35 -5.80 3.21
CA VAL A 313 -14.91 -6.38 4.43
C VAL A 313 -15.36 -5.27 5.39
N GLU A 314 -16.53 -5.42 5.99
CA GLU A 314 -17.00 -4.61 7.12
C GLU A 314 -17.04 -5.49 8.37
N TYR A 315 -16.38 -5.08 9.46
CA TYR A 315 -16.46 -5.78 10.74
C TYR A 315 -17.36 -5.02 11.72
N VAL A 316 -18.46 -5.63 12.15
CA VAL A 316 -19.45 -5.00 13.03
C VAL A 316 -19.16 -5.32 14.50
N ILE A 317 -18.79 -4.28 15.25
CA ILE A 317 -18.44 -4.35 16.66
C ILE A 317 -19.71 -4.30 17.53
N ASN A 318 -20.58 -5.31 17.45
CA ASN A 318 -21.79 -5.39 18.28
C ASN A 318 -21.76 -6.54 19.30
N ASP A 319 -21.03 -7.61 19.03
CA ASP A 319 -20.91 -8.77 19.92
C ASP A 319 -19.46 -8.94 20.41
N SER A 320 -19.22 -9.84 21.36
CA SER A 320 -17.88 -10.14 21.86
C SER A 320 -16.96 -10.59 20.73
N ILE A 321 -15.92 -9.81 20.43
CA ILE A 321 -14.89 -10.14 19.43
C ILE A 321 -14.26 -11.48 19.81
N LYS A 322 -14.49 -12.52 19.00
CA LYS A 322 -13.87 -13.85 19.20
C LYS A 322 -12.48 -13.91 18.56
N GLY A 323 -12.28 -13.20 17.45
CA GLY A 323 -11.04 -13.04 16.70
C GLY A 323 -11.27 -12.13 15.49
N ILE A 324 -10.22 -11.71 14.78
CA ILE A 324 -10.36 -10.85 13.58
C ILE A 324 -10.47 -11.69 12.30
N PHE A 325 -9.90 -12.91 12.29
CA PHE A 325 -9.77 -13.73 11.08
C PHE A 325 -10.79 -14.88 11.01
N ASP A 326 -11.31 -15.34 12.15
CA ASP A 326 -12.22 -16.48 12.29
C ASP A 326 -13.62 -16.08 12.80
N ASP A 327 -13.86 -14.80 13.00
CA ASP A 327 -15.16 -14.24 13.41
C ASP A 327 -15.98 -13.80 12.21
N TYR A 328 -16.31 -14.76 11.36
CA TYR A 328 -17.12 -14.58 10.15
C TYR A 328 -18.51 -14.04 10.46
N TYR A 329 -19.05 -14.39 11.64
CA TYR A 329 -20.34 -13.95 12.13
C TYR A 329 -20.47 -12.41 12.22
N ASN A 330 -19.39 -11.68 12.48
CA ASN A 330 -19.40 -10.22 12.59
C ASN A 330 -18.99 -9.51 11.29
N GLN A 331 -18.84 -10.23 10.18
CA GLN A 331 -18.33 -9.68 8.93
C GLN A 331 -19.43 -9.50 7.88
N TYR A 332 -19.30 -8.47 7.05
CA TYR A 332 -19.97 -8.35 5.75
C TYR A 332 -18.90 -8.35 4.67
N TYR A 333 -19.13 -9.11 3.61
CA TYR A 333 -18.28 -9.09 2.42
C TYR A 333 -19.03 -8.42 1.30
N SER A 334 -18.42 -7.41 0.70
CA SER A 334 -19.05 -6.55 -0.31
C SER A 334 -18.20 -6.39 -1.55
N MET A 335 -18.87 -6.42 -2.69
CA MET A 335 -18.40 -5.77 -3.90
C MET A 335 -18.93 -4.34 -3.90
N VAL A 336 -18.05 -3.36 -4.08
CA VAL A 336 -18.39 -1.94 -4.04
C VAL A 336 -18.13 -1.33 -5.39
N LEU A 337 -19.17 -0.81 -6.03
CA LEU A 337 -19.09 -0.01 -7.23
C LEU A 337 -18.87 1.46 -6.86
N LYS A 338 -17.66 1.95 -7.16
CA LYS A 338 -17.24 3.34 -6.96
C LYS A 338 -17.69 4.18 -8.16
N LEU A 339 -18.60 5.13 -7.94
CA LEU A 339 -19.11 5.94 -9.06
C LEU A 339 -18.07 6.94 -9.59
N ASP A 340 -17.10 7.39 -8.80
CA ASP A 340 -15.97 8.17 -9.33
C ASP A 340 -15.01 7.36 -10.21
N GLY A 341 -15.15 6.04 -10.22
CA GLY A 341 -14.54 5.19 -11.23
C GLY A 341 -15.11 5.40 -12.64
N PHE A 342 -16.11 6.25 -12.84
CA PHE A 342 -16.66 6.56 -14.16
C PHE A 342 -16.52 8.04 -14.47
N ASP A 343 -15.92 8.35 -15.62
CA ASP A 343 -15.62 9.74 -16.02
C ASP A 343 -16.90 10.58 -16.16
N SER A 344 -18.03 9.96 -16.46
CA SER A 344 -19.35 10.59 -16.50
C SER A 344 -19.79 11.21 -15.16
N PHE A 345 -19.25 10.75 -14.03
CA PHE A 345 -19.64 11.22 -12.70
C PHE A 345 -18.63 12.17 -12.05
N GLU A 346 -17.43 12.34 -12.61
CA GLU A 346 -16.32 13.12 -12.02
C GLU A 346 -16.67 14.60 -11.74
N ASN A 347 -17.57 15.18 -12.53
CA ASN A 347 -18.04 16.57 -12.37
C ASN A 347 -19.39 16.69 -11.65
N THR A 348 -19.87 15.60 -11.03
CA THR A 348 -21.16 15.55 -10.33
C THR A 348 -20.96 15.21 -8.86
N PHE A 349 -22.00 15.38 -8.03
CA PHE A 349 -21.95 14.91 -6.64
C PHE A 349 -21.85 13.38 -6.54
N LEU A 350 -22.22 12.65 -7.60
CA LEU A 350 -22.23 11.18 -7.61
C LEU A 350 -20.83 10.58 -7.48
N LYS A 351 -19.75 11.34 -7.73
CA LYS A 351 -18.38 10.89 -7.45
C LYS A 351 -18.10 10.58 -5.97
N TYR A 352 -18.96 11.03 -5.08
CA TYR A 352 -18.87 10.71 -3.65
C TYR A 352 -19.75 9.52 -3.26
N VAL A 353 -20.48 8.93 -4.20
CA VAL A 353 -21.44 7.85 -3.94
C VAL A 353 -20.83 6.51 -4.32
N GLU A 354 -21.11 5.51 -3.50
CA GLU A 354 -20.76 4.11 -3.74
C GLU A 354 -22.00 3.25 -3.62
N LEU A 355 -22.08 2.22 -4.47
CA LEU A 355 -23.13 1.20 -4.40
C LEU A 355 -22.48 -0.12 -4.00
N SER A 356 -22.97 -0.74 -2.93
CA SER A 356 -22.45 -2.02 -2.47
C SER A 356 -23.48 -3.11 -2.62
N ALA A 357 -23.01 -4.31 -2.94
CA ALA A 357 -23.80 -5.53 -2.85
C ALA A 357 -22.92 -6.63 -2.27
N GLY A 358 -23.51 -7.53 -1.48
CA GLY A 358 -22.69 -8.48 -0.76
C GLY A 358 -23.44 -9.56 -0.01
N TYR A 359 -22.69 -10.26 0.81
CA TYR A 359 -23.13 -11.41 1.59
C TYR A 359 -22.68 -11.28 3.05
N TYR A 360 -23.51 -11.74 3.98
CA TYR A 360 -23.14 -11.94 5.37
C TYR A 360 -23.97 -13.04 6.02
N THR A 361 -23.49 -13.54 7.15
CA THR A 361 -24.21 -14.53 7.97
C THR A 361 -24.33 -14.07 9.41
N ARG A 362 -25.39 -14.50 10.11
CA ARG A 362 -25.56 -14.32 11.56
C ARG A 362 -25.99 -15.64 12.18
N GLY A 363 -25.77 -15.79 13.49
CA GLY A 363 -26.10 -17.00 14.25
C GLY A 363 -24.97 -18.00 14.29
N PHE A 364 -24.32 -18.24 13.15
CA PHE A 364 -23.38 -19.36 12.99
C PHE A 364 -22.30 -19.42 14.07
N GLY A 365 -22.16 -20.58 14.71
CA GLY A 365 -21.23 -20.80 15.83
C GLY A 365 -21.70 -20.20 17.17
N ASN A 366 -22.97 -19.80 17.28
CA ASN A 366 -23.61 -19.37 18.51
C ASN A 366 -24.93 -20.12 18.75
N PRO A 367 -25.00 -21.05 19.72
CA PRO A 367 -26.19 -21.87 19.97
C PRO A 367 -27.41 -21.06 20.44
N ASP A 368 -27.21 -19.81 20.88
CA ASP A 368 -28.28 -18.95 21.39
C ASP A 368 -28.89 -18.03 20.32
N LYS A 369 -28.39 -18.07 19.08
CA LYS A 369 -28.85 -17.23 17.97
C LYS A 369 -29.29 -18.09 16.79
N GLU A 370 -30.28 -17.60 16.05
CA GLU A 370 -30.75 -18.28 14.84
C GLU A 370 -29.80 -18.00 13.68
N ASP A 371 -29.44 -19.09 12.98
CA ASP A 371 -28.58 -19.04 11.80
C ASP A 371 -29.33 -18.45 10.62
N THR A 372 -28.79 -17.35 10.07
CA THR A 372 -29.34 -16.63 8.94
C THR A 372 -28.25 -16.27 7.94
N ARG A 373 -28.55 -16.46 6.67
CA ARG A 373 -27.73 -16.07 5.53
C ARG A 373 -28.43 -14.96 4.78
N SER A 374 -27.70 -13.93 4.40
CA SER A 374 -28.34 -12.76 3.80
C SER A 374 -27.51 -12.18 2.67
N LEU A 375 -28.21 -11.87 1.58
CA LEU A 375 -27.70 -10.94 0.58
C LEU A 375 -28.06 -9.52 0.99
N PHE A 376 -27.23 -8.56 0.64
CA PHE A 376 -27.56 -7.15 0.87
C PHE A 376 -27.19 -6.28 -0.32
N ALA A 377 -27.89 -5.15 -0.40
CA ALA A 377 -27.51 -4.01 -1.21
C ALA A 377 -27.43 -2.76 -0.32
N GLY A 378 -26.48 -1.89 -0.58
CA GLY A 378 -26.25 -0.68 0.18
C GLY A 378 -25.83 0.50 -0.69
N ILE A 379 -26.00 1.70 -0.13
CA ILE A 379 -25.50 2.95 -0.71
C ILE A 379 -24.68 3.67 0.34
N GLY A 380 -23.48 4.12 -0.04
CA GLY A 380 -22.52 4.71 0.87
C GLY A 380 -21.79 5.91 0.29
N PHE A 381 -20.85 6.43 1.08
CA PHE A 381 -19.95 7.49 0.66
C PHE A 381 -18.56 6.95 0.36
N ASN A 382 -17.94 7.47 -0.70
CA ASN A 382 -16.56 7.17 -1.05
C ASN A 382 -15.58 7.88 -0.10
N PHE A 383 -15.28 7.22 1.02
CA PHE A 383 -14.33 7.73 2.02
C PHE A 383 -12.88 7.73 1.52
N SER A 384 -12.49 6.75 0.70
CA SER A 384 -11.12 6.72 0.17
C SER A 384 -10.85 7.95 -0.68
N ARG A 385 -11.82 8.39 -1.49
CA ARG A 385 -11.75 9.65 -2.23
C ARG A 385 -11.63 10.87 -1.32
N LEU A 386 -12.47 10.98 -0.29
CA LEU A 386 -12.43 12.12 0.65
C LEU A 386 -11.07 12.24 1.34
N LEU A 387 -10.49 11.09 1.72
CA LEU A 387 -9.18 11.02 2.36
C LEU A 387 -8.04 11.34 1.37
N ASN A 388 -8.10 10.83 0.14
CA ASN A 388 -7.17 11.19 -0.92
C ASN A 388 -7.18 12.71 -1.20
N GLN A 389 -8.35 13.33 -1.26
CA GLN A 389 -8.48 14.79 -1.43
C GLN A 389 -7.88 15.58 -0.26
N SER A 390 -7.83 14.97 0.93
CA SER A 390 -7.25 15.57 2.13
C SER A 390 -5.75 15.26 2.30
N GLY A 391 -5.13 14.54 1.36
CA GLY A 391 -3.72 14.14 1.39
C GLY A 391 -3.42 12.85 2.17
N TRP A 392 -4.44 12.14 2.67
CA TRP A 392 -4.31 10.93 3.48
C TRP A 392 -4.25 9.66 2.62
N ASN A 393 -3.36 9.64 1.62
CA ASN A 393 -3.35 8.62 0.55
C ASN A 393 -3.14 7.19 1.06
N LYS A 394 -2.27 6.99 2.06
CA LYS A 394 -2.04 5.66 2.65
C LYS A 394 -3.28 5.14 3.38
N THR A 395 -3.95 6.02 4.11
CA THR A 395 -5.18 5.70 4.83
C THR A 395 -6.34 5.47 3.86
N ALA A 396 -6.43 6.26 2.79
CA ALA A 396 -7.40 6.06 1.72
C ALA A 396 -7.30 4.67 1.10
N LYS A 397 -6.07 4.18 0.84
CA LYS A 397 -5.83 2.84 0.28
C LYS A 397 -6.33 1.72 1.21
N VAL A 398 -6.29 1.91 2.53
CA VAL A 398 -6.85 0.93 3.49
C VAL A 398 -8.38 0.80 3.31
N PHE A 399 -9.06 1.91 3.06
CA PHE A 399 -10.52 1.93 2.88
C PHE A 399 -10.99 1.38 1.52
N GLU A 400 -10.07 1.05 0.61
CA GLU A 400 -10.40 0.25 -0.57
C GLU A 400 -10.62 -1.24 -0.22
N TYR A 401 -10.17 -1.69 0.96
CA TYR A 401 -10.32 -3.07 1.44
C TYR A 401 -11.24 -3.18 2.66
N ILE A 402 -11.35 -2.12 3.44
CA ILE A 402 -12.13 -2.10 4.69
C ILE A 402 -13.27 -1.11 4.55
N GLN A 403 -14.49 -1.58 4.76
CA GLN A 403 -15.65 -0.71 4.89
C GLN A 403 -15.77 -0.23 6.33
N VAL A 404 -15.93 1.09 6.52
CA VAL A 404 -16.15 1.67 7.85
C VAL A 404 -17.50 1.16 8.38
N PRO A 405 -17.55 0.55 9.58
CA PRO A 405 -18.79 0.02 10.14
C PRO A 405 -19.86 1.10 10.27
N TYR A 406 -21.12 0.73 10.00
CA TYR A 406 -22.30 1.60 10.14
C TYR A 406 -22.35 2.83 9.21
N THR A 407 -21.49 2.90 8.20
CA THR A 407 -21.48 4.02 7.23
C THR A 407 -22.29 3.75 5.96
N VAL A 408 -22.73 2.50 5.77
CA VAL A 408 -23.54 2.08 4.64
C VAL A 408 -24.89 1.61 5.16
N PRO A 409 -25.99 2.36 4.95
CA PRO A 409 -27.34 1.82 5.07
C PRO A 409 -27.51 0.65 4.10
N LYS A 410 -28.01 -0.48 4.61
CA LYS A 410 -28.17 -1.74 3.87
C LYS A 410 -29.64 -2.17 3.90
N VAL A 411 -30.09 -2.71 2.77
CA VAL A 411 -31.32 -3.51 2.69
C VAL A 411 -30.87 -4.96 2.48
N SER A 412 -31.36 -5.84 3.34
CA SER A 412 -31.02 -7.26 3.32
C SER A 412 -32.18 -8.10 2.79
N TYR A 413 -31.85 -9.18 2.09
CA TYR A 413 -32.75 -10.25 1.70
C TYR A 413 -32.29 -11.53 2.39
N ASP A 414 -33.18 -12.08 3.21
CA ASP A 414 -32.94 -13.34 3.92
C ASP A 414 -33.03 -14.52 2.93
N LEU A 415 -32.07 -15.44 3.01
CA LEU A 415 -32.02 -16.64 2.18
C LEU A 415 -32.66 -17.86 2.86
N ASP A 416 -33.09 -17.73 4.11
CA ASP A 416 -33.50 -18.83 5.00
C ASP A 416 -35.00 -18.87 5.37
#